data_AF-A0A3N5NF22-F1
#
_entry.id   AF-A0A3N5NF22-F1
#
_cell.length_a   1.000
_cell.length_b   1.000
_cell.length_c   1.000
_cell.angle_alpha   90.00
_cell.angle_beta   90.00
_cell.angle_gamma   90.00
#
_symmetry.space_group_name_H-M   'P 1'
#
loop_
_entity.id
_entity.type
_entity.pdbx_description
1 polymer ?
#
loop_
_entity_poly.entity_id
_entity_poly.type
_entity_poly.pdbx_seq_one_letter_code
_entity_poly.pdbx_strand_id
1 'polypeptide(L)'
;LQRPISIAFWSLNIGLLLMVLISVLPVGLAQTVASVKHGLWYARSAEFLESPALQTIRWLRVIGDTLFAAGAVFLAWFVIGLRRGWALKK
;
A
#
# COMPACT_ATOMS: atom_id res chain seq x y z
N LEU A 1 22.31 -0.64 -14.92
CA LEU A 1 21.71 0.37 -14.01
C LEU A 1 20.21 0.61 -14.20
N GLN A 2 19.69 0.77 -15.42
CA GLN A 2 18.30 1.22 -15.63
C GLN A 2 17.23 0.21 -15.16
N ARG A 3 17.46 -1.10 -15.38
CA ARG A 3 16.46 -2.15 -15.05
C ARG A 3 16.02 -2.19 -13.57
N PRO A 4 16.90 -2.23 -12.54
CA PRO A 4 16.47 -2.27 -11.15
C PRO A 4 15.74 -1.00 -10.69
N ILE A 5 16.14 0.17 -11.19
CA ILE A 5 15.44 1.44 -10.89
C ILE A 5 14.04 1.44 -11.50
N SER A 6 13.90 1.03 -12.77
CA SER A 6 12.59 0.97 -13.42
C SER A 6 11.65 -0.01 -12.71
N ILE A 7 12.14 -1.17 -12.27
CA ILE A 7 11.36 -2.13 -11.49
C ILE A 7 10.94 -1.50 -10.16
N ALA A 8 11.86 -0.89 -9.42
CA ALA A 8 11.54 -0.22 -8.16
C ALA A 8 10.49 0.88 -8.34
N PHE A 9 10.66 1.74 -9.37
CA PHE A 9 9.74 2.82 -9.66
C PHE A 9 8.32 2.32 -9.94
N TRP A 10 8.17 1.35 -10.84
CA TRP A 10 6.85 0.82 -11.19
C TRP A 10 6.22 0.04 -10.03
N SER A 11 7.01 -0.78 -9.31
CA SER A 11 6.52 -1.57 -8.17
C SER A 11 6.03 -0.69 -7.03
N LEU A 12 6.74 0.42 -6.73
CA LEU A 12 6.32 1.39 -5.72
C LEU A 12 5.04 2.12 -6.09
N ASN A 13 4.94 2.62 -7.33
CA ASN A 13 3.75 3.36 -7.77
C ASN A 13 2.52 2.46 -7.89
N ILE A 14 2.67 1.27 -8.49
CA ILE A 14 1.57 0.31 -8.61
C ILE A 14 1.18 -0.21 -7.23
N GLY A 15 2.15 -0.54 -6.36
CA GLY A 15 1.86 -0.96 -4.99
C GLY A 15 1.06 0.08 -4.22
N LEU A 16 1.47 1.36 -4.28
CA LEU A 16 0.75 2.46 -3.65
C LEU A 16 -0.66 2.64 -4.23
N LEU A 17 -0.79 2.60 -5.55
CA LEU A 17 -2.08 2.73 -6.23
C LEU A 17 -3.04 1.59 -5.83
N LEU A 18 -2.56 0.36 -5.76
CA LEU A 18 -3.33 -0.79 -5.32
C LEU A 18 -3.79 -0.65 -3.86
N MET A 19 -2.91 -0.24 -2.93
CA MET A 19 -3.29 -0.02 -1.53
C MET A 19 -4.44 1.00 -1.42
N VAL A 20 -4.35 2.10 -2.17
CA VAL A 20 -5.33 3.18 -2.12
C VAL A 20 -6.66 2.71 -2.71
N LEU A 21 -6.65 2.17 -3.92
CA LEU A 21 -7.89 1.82 -4.63
C LEU A 21 -8.60 0.61 -4.05
N ILE A 22 -7.85 -0.41 -3.63
CA ILE A 22 -8.44 -1.67 -3.17
C ILE A 22 -8.86 -1.58 -1.71
N SER A 23 -8.12 -0.84 -0.87
CA SER A 23 -8.34 -0.88 0.58
C SER A 23 -8.68 0.48 1.19
N VAL A 24 -7.80 1.48 1.08
CA VAL A 24 -7.96 2.75 1.83
C VAL A 24 -9.21 3.51 1.37
N LEU A 25 -9.43 3.61 0.06
CA LEU A 25 -10.56 4.34 -0.50
C LEU A 25 -11.90 3.68 -0.18
N PRO A 26 -12.12 2.37 -0.41
CA PRO A 26 -13.38 1.72 -0.06
C PRO A 26 -13.68 1.76 1.45
N VAL A 27 -12.68 1.54 2.30
CA VAL A 27 -12.85 1.61 3.76
C VAL A 27 -13.18 3.04 4.19
N GLY A 28 -12.50 4.05 3.63
CA GLY A 28 -12.76 5.46 3.92
C GLY A 28 -14.16 5.91 3.50
N LEU A 29 -14.62 5.48 2.32
CA LEU A 29 -16.00 5.73 1.86
C LEU A 29 -17.03 5.05 2.78
N ALA A 30 -16.82 3.79 3.15
CA ALA A 30 -17.69 3.08 4.08
C ALA A 30 -17.76 3.78 5.44
N GLN A 31 -16.61 4.21 5.99
CA GLN A 31 -16.56 4.98 7.24
C GLN A 31 -17.28 6.32 7.11
N THR A 32 -17.14 7.01 5.98
CA THR A 32 -17.80 8.31 5.74
C THR A 32 -19.32 8.13 5.70
N VAL A 33 -19.82 7.14 4.96
CA VAL A 33 -21.26 6.84 4.89
C VAL A 33 -21.81 6.45 6.26
N ALA A 34 -21.10 5.60 7.01
CA ALA A 34 -21.49 5.21 8.37
C ALA A 34 -21.49 6.41 9.32
N SER A 35 -20.52 7.31 9.19
CA SER A 35 -20.43 8.53 10.01
C SER A 35 -21.58 9.50 9.73
N VAL A 36 -22.05 9.60 8.48
CA VAL A 36 -23.20 10.45 8.13
C VAL A 36 -24.51 9.85 8.65
N LYS A 37 -24.68 8.52 8.58
CA LYS A 37 -25.93 7.86 8.97
C LYS A 37 -26.09 7.67 10.49
N HIS A 38 -25.01 7.32 11.17
CA HIS A 38 -25.05 6.87 12.57
C HIS A 38 -24.13 7.69 13.49
N GLY A 39 -23.36 8.62 12.93
CA GLY A 39 -22.38 9.43 13.67
C GLY A 39 -20.98 8.81 13.69
N LEU A 40 -19.98 9.65 13.99
CA LEU A 40 -18.57 9.26 13.98
C LEU A 40 -18.24 8.15 14.99
N TRP A 41 -18.94 8.14 16.12
CA TRP A 41 -18.77 7.12 17.17
C TRP A 41 -19.05 5.71 16.64
N TYR A 42 -20.08 5.56 15.79
CA TYR A 42 -20.42 4.28 15.17
C TYR A 42 -19.44 3.92 14.07
N ALA A 43 -19.04 4.87 13.22
CA ALA A 43 -18.04 4.63 12.16
C ALA A 43 -16.65 4.22 12.70
N ARG A 44 -16.36 4.54 13.97
CA ARG A 44 -15.13 4.16 14.68
C ARG A 44 -15.34 3.03 15.69
N SER A 45 -16.55 2.48 15.79
CA SER A 45 -16.87 1.39 16.72
C SER A 45 -16.17 0.09 16.29
N ALA A 46 -15.89 -0.77 17.27
CA ALA A 46 -15.35 -2.10 17.02
C ALA A 46 -16.32 -2.92 16.15
N GLU A 47 -17.62 -2.84 16.41
CA GLU A 47 -18.66 -3.56 15.66
C GLU A 47 -18.62 -3.25 14.15
N PHE A 48 -18.45 -1.97 13.79
CA PHE A 48 -18.29 -1.57 12.40
C PHE A 48 -16.95 -2.03 11.82
N LEU A 49 -15.83 -1.73 12.51
CA LEU A 49 -14.48 -1.99 11.99
C LEU A 49 -14.11 -3.48 11.89
N GLU A 50 -14.70 -4.31 12.76
CA GLU A 50 -14.54 -5.77 12.80
C GLU A 50 -15.50 -6.48 11.84
N SER A 51 -16.38 -5.74 11.15
CA SER A 51 -17.34 -6.34 10.22
C SER A 51 -16.63 -7.20 9.15
N PRO A 52 -17.20 -8.35 8.76
CA PRO A 52 -16.56 -9.27 7.81
C PRO A 52 -16.18 -8.63 6.47
N ALA A 53 -17.00 -7.68 6.00
CA ALA A 53 -16.75 -6.94 4.77
C ALA A 53 -15.51 -6.04 4.89
N LEU A 54 -15.39 -5.26 5.97
CA LEU A 54 -14.23 -4.39 6.19
C LEU A 54 -12.96 -5.18 6.49
N GLN A 55 -13.07 -6.33 7.16
CA GLN A 55 -11.94 -7.24 7.35
C GLN A 55 -11.42 -7.77 6.01
N THR A 56 -12.32 -8.15 5.09
CA THR A 56 -11.92 -8.64 3.75
C THR A 56 -11.17 -7.55 2.97
N ILE A 57 -11.71 -6.33 2.94
CA ILE A 57 -11.09 -5.19 2.24
C ILE A 57 -9.75 -4.81 2.85
N ARG A 58 -9.62 -4.93 4.19
CA ARG A 58 -8.36 -4.69 4.90
C ARG A 58 -7.31 -5.74 4.54
N TRP A 59 -7.69 -7.00 4.44
CA TRP A 59 -6.79 -8.08 4.03
C TRP A 59 -6.35 -7.98 2.58
N LEU A 60 -7.22 -7.53 1.67
CA LEU A 60 -6.85 -7.29 0.28
C LEU A 60 -5.71 -6.26 0.12
N ARG A 61 -5.49 -5.39 1.13
CA ARG A 61 -4.37 -4.45 1.16
C ARG A 61 -3.01 -5.15 1.07
N VAL A 62 -2.89 -6.36 1.62
CA VAL A 62 -1.64 -7.13 1.66
C VAL A 62 -1.04 -7.34 0.26
N ILE A 63 -1.89 -7.41 -0.77
CA ILE A 63 -1.45 -7.52 -2.17
C ILE A 63 -0.66 -6.27 -2.58
N GLY A 64 -1.18 -5.08 -2.28
CA GLY A 64 -0.50 -3.81 -2.53
C GLY A 64 0.74 -3.64 -1.66
N ASP A 65 0.65 -4.00 -0.37
CA ASP A 65 1.77 -3.93 0.58
C ASP A 65 2.95 -4.80 0.14
N THR A 66 2.69 -6.00 -0.37
CA THR A 66 3.74 -6.93 -0.85
C THR A 66 4.44 -6.38 -2.09
N LEU A 67 3.69 -5.81 -3.04
CA LEU A 67 4.27 -5.22 -4.26
C LEU A 67 5.07 -3.95 -3.95
N PHE A 68 4.59 -3.12 -3.03
CA PHE A 68 5.31 -1.93 -2.59
C PHE A 68 6.60 -2.31 -1.84
N ALA A 69 6.52 -3.29 -0.94
CA ALA A 69 7.69 -3.79 -0.20
C ALA A 69 8.77 -4.35 -1.13
N ALA A 70 8.38 -5.12 -2.16
CA ALA A 70 9.30 -5.60 -3.19
C ALA A 70 10.02 -4.43 -3.88
N GLY A 71 9.28 -3.39 -4.30
CA GLY A 71 9.83 -2.18 -4.91
C GLY A 71 10.82 -1.44 -3.99
N ALA A 72 10.49 -1.34 -2.71
CA ALA A 72 11.35 -0.72 -1.69
C ALA A 72 12.66 -1.50 -1.50
N VAL A 73 12.61 -2.83 -1.50
CA VAL A 73 13.81 -3.68 -1.42
C VAL A 73 14.71 -3.50 -2.65
N PHE A 74 14.14 -3.45 -3.86
CA PHE A 74 14.92 -3.18 -5.07
C PHE A 74 15.57 -1.79 -5.05
N LEU A 75 14.85 -0.77 -4.53
CA LEU A 75 15.39 0.57 -4.37
C LEU A 75 16.54 0.59 -3.34
N ALA A 76 16.35 -0.05 -2.18
CA ALA A 76 17.37 -0.14 -1.14
C ALA A 76 18.63 -0.86 -1.65
N TRP A 77 18.45 -1.96 -2.39
CA TRP A 77 19.55 -2.68 -3.03
C TRP A 77 20.32 -1.79 -4.00
N PHE A 78 19.62 -1.02 -4.82
CA PHE A 78 20.23 -0.08 -5.75
C PHE A 78 21.03 1.03 -5.03
N VAL A 79 20.47 1.60 -3.95
CA VAL A 79 21.15 2.62 -3.14
C VAL A 79 22.41 2.06 -2.44
N ILE A 80 22.34 0.84 -1.92
CA ILE A 80 23.52 0.17 -1.33
C ILE A 80 24.58 -0.10 -2.40
N GLY A 81 24.16 -0.52 -3.60
CA GLY A 81 25.05 -0.73 -4.74
C GLY A 81 25.74 0.55 -5.21
N LEU A 82 25.04 1.70 -5.17
CA LEU A 82 25.61 3.02 -5.42
C LEU A 82 26.69 3.36 -4.38
N ARG A 83 26.39 3.17 -3.09
CA ARG A 83 27.34 3.44 -2.00
C ARG A 83 28.60 2.57 -2.07
N ARG A 84 28.47 1.31 -2.46
CA ARG A 84 29.60 0.37 -2.63
C ARG A 84 30.35 0.54 -3.95
N GLY A 85 29.92 1.43 -4.83
CA GLY A 85 30.58 1.71 -6.12
C GLY A 85 30.38 0.64 -7.20
N TRP A 86 29.63 -0.43 -6.92
CA TRP A 86 29.40 -1.52 -7.88
C TRP A 86 28.26 -1.20 -8.85
N ALA A 87 27.35 -0.31 -8.47
CA ALA A 87 26.27 0.13 -9.35
C ALA A 87 26.77 1.01 -10.50
N LEU A 88 27.93 1.65 -10.39
CA LEU A 88 28.49 2.55 -11.43
C LEU A 88 29.37 1.83 -12.45
N LYS A 89 29.75 0.58 -12.21
CA LYS A 89 30.60 -0.17 -13.15
C LYS A 89 29.75 -0.61 -14.35
N LYS A 90 30.13 -0.07 -15.52
CA LYS A 90 29.56 -0.35 -16.84
C LYS A 90 29.47 -1.84 -17.13
#